data_AF-A0A815CJF4-F1
#
_entry.id   AF-A0A815CJF4-F1
#
_cell.length_a   1.000
_cell.length_b   1.000
_cell.length_c   1.000
_cell.angle_alpha   90.00
_cell.angle_beta   90.00
_cell.angle_gamma   90.00
#
_symmetry.space_group_name_H-M   'P 1'
#
loop_
_entity.id
_entity.type
_entity.pdbx_description
1 polymer ?
#
loop_
_entity_poly.entity_id
_entity_poly.type
_entity_poly.pdbx_seq_one_letter_code
_entity_poly.pdbx_strand_id
1 'polypeptide(L)'
;MLNLTTRWNLIVIGDRKTPRDWLSRLHGNQSRVLFLPIDEQPSLGYSILDYLPENSYARKNIGYLVAIQCGAQTIFESDDDNLLETDDIRVLPKIATPSHVPWLAFRRQRSPFVNIYGSFGHPQIWPRGFPVDELKNVTEDGWHSLRRNEDTKTNVYIQQYLADLDPDVDALYRLTNPLSIGRIKFDPNQPPVALQPFTFSPYNTQNTVTHYEAFWGLYLPVTTAFRVCDIWRGFWVQRLLWDIGGRLMFATATVKQVRNTHSYIKDMDEEQQLYHQSGSFVRFLASWSSPLPSLAQRIAQLGRDVARAHFWESKEVDIVDAWLADLRSVGYSFPSIVYPSPPRAVIQKRAAVCVTGFVECVREAWASTDVAIRERLRGEIDTFLFLSSSLVKGPVPLATRLKQARSYLNSTVTVLYEDRDIDPGIPTDCKPEFQIANGARIPVLGYLQQLWSLAECYHLVKDYEQRFHIQYQLLIRARVDTVARMPHTFERQGAFNVNTTLIIPRNRYFPTAYDDGFALGPMELMYHFMTRWYGLRHCPSDNKYQPGIFLKRHLLRFTNVTIDPDMTGASDAIPHGPNNCH
;
A
#
# COMPACT_ATOMS: atom_id res chain seq x y z
N MET A 1 5.33 -27.39 -24.37
CA MET A 1 6.08 -26.11 -24.41
C MET A 1 5.09 -24.96 -24.45
N LEU A 2 5.37 -23.86 -23.76
CA LEU A 2 4.55 -22.66 -23.83
C LEU A 2 4.60 -22.12 -25.27
N ASN A 3 3.45 -22.08 -25.96
CA ASN A 3 3.35 -21.56 -27.31
C ASN A 3 3.16 -20.03 -27.24
N LEU A 4 4.19 -19.34 -26.75
CA LEU A 4 4.12 -17.90 -26.52
C LEU A 4 4.24 -17.13 -27.83
N THR A 5 3.46 -16.06 -27.98
CA THR A 5 3.55 -15.17 -29.15
C THR A 5 4.86 -14.36 -29.16
N THR A 6 5.38 -13.95 -28.00
CA THR A 6 6.71 -13.35 -27.86
C THR A 6 7.79 -14.42 -27.73
N ARG A 7 8.96 -14.15 -28.31
CA ARG A 7 10.12 -15.06 -28.27
C ARG A 7 10.83 -14.99 -26.92
N TRP A 8 10.54 -15.93 -26.03
CA TRP A 8 11.30 -16.17 -24.79
C TRP A 8 12.30 -17.32 -24.96
N ASN A 9 13.37 -17.29 -24.17
CA ASN A 9 14.26 -18.44 -23.98
C ASN A 9 13.95 -19.05 -22.61
N LEU A 10 13.73 -20.37 -22.56
CA LEU A 10 13.44 -21.10 -21.35
C LEU A 10 14.73 -21.68 -20.78
N ILE A 11 15.06 -21.34 -19.54
CA ILE A 11 16.20 -21.92 -18.82
C ILE A 11 15.64 -22.86 -17.75
N VAL A 12 16.07 -24.12 -17.78
CA VAL A 12 15.68 -25.15 -16.81
C VAL A 12 16.92 -25.67 -16.12
N ILE A 13 16.98 -25.47 -14.80
CA ILE A 13 18.05 -25.98 -13.96
C ILE A 13 17.57 -27.30 -13.36
N GLY A 14 18.19 -28.40 -13.79
CA GLY A 14 17.89 -29.73 -13.28
C GLY A 14 18.35 -29.88 -11.83
N ASP A 15 17.62 -30.65 -11.04
CA ASP A 15 18.06 -31.09 -9.72
C ASP A 15 18.16 -32.63 -9.71
N ARG A 16 18.51 -33.23 -8.57
CA ARG A 16 18.71 -34.67 -8.43
C ARG A 16 17.53 -35.51 -8.91
N LYS A 17 16.31 -35.00 -8.78
CA LYS A 17 15.07 -35.69 -9.21
C LYS A 17 14.78 -35.51 -10.70
N THR A 18 15.45 -34.58 -11.37
CA THR A 18 15.22 -34.29 -12.79
C THR A 18 15.96 -35.31 -13.66
N PRO A 19 15.27 -36.03 -14.57
CA PRO A 19 15.94 -36.98 -15.46
C PRO A 19 16.98 -36.30 -16.36
N ARG A 20 18.13 -36.95 -16.59
CA ARG A 20 19.17 -36.43 -17.51
C ARG A 20 18.67 -36.24 -18.94
N ASP A 21 17.76 -37.10 -19.36
CA ASP A 21 17.14 -37.08 -20.68
C ASP A 21 15.88 -36.19 -20.73
N TRP A 22 15.61 -35.35 -19.72
CA TRP A 22 14.41 -34.52 -19.62
C TRP A 22 14.17 -33.67 -20.88
N LEU A 23 15.21 -33.02 -21.42
CA LEU A 23 15.10 -32.22 -22.63
C LEU A 23 14.65 -33.08 -23.83
N SER A 24 15.19 -34.28 -23.97
CA SER A 24 14.84 -35.19 -25.08
C SER A 24 13.39 -35.69 -25.00
N ARG A 25 12.80 -35.71 -23.80
CA ARG A 25 11.39 -36.11 -23.58
C ARG A 25 10.40 -35.00 -23.93
N LEU A 26 10.86 -33.76 -24.16
CA LEU A 26 9.97 -32.67 -24.53
C LEU A 26 9.50 -32.78 -25.97
N HIS A 27 8.19 -32.79 -26.19
CA HIS A 27 7.60 -32.62 -27.51
C HIS A 27 7.58 -31.13 -27.93
N GLY A 28 7.97 -30.85 -29.17
CA GLY A 28 7.94 -29.51 -29.78
C GLY A 28 9.32 -28.91 -30.08
N ASN A 29 9.36 -27.62 -30.41
CA ASN A 29 10.59 -26.92 -30.81
C ASN A 29 11.50 -26.57 -29.63
N GLN A 30 12.59 -27.31 -29.45
CA GLN A 30 13.53 -27.15 -28.32
C GLN A 30 14.62 -26.09 -28.55
N SER A 31 14.64 -25.40 -29.70
CA SER A 31 15.73 -24.46 -30.07
C SER A 31 15.95 -23.27 -29.13
N ARG A 32 15.01 -23.03 -28.21
CA ARG A 32 15.05 -21.94 -27.23
C ARG A 32 15.00 -22.44 -25.78
N VAL A 33 15.29 -23.72 -25.58
CA VAL A 33 15.35 -24.34 -24.27
C VAL A 33 16.80 -24.63 -23.94
N LEU A 34 17.29 -24.02 -22.86
CA LEU A 34 18.56 -24.38 -22.25
C LEU A 34 18.26 -25.20 -21.00
N PHE A 35 18.62 -26.48 -21.04
CA PHE A 35 18.51 -27.38 -19.90
C PHE A 35 19.90 -27.67 -19.34
N LEU A 36 20.10 -27.44 -18.04
CA LEU A 36 21.36 -27.71 -17.34
C LEU A 36 21.15 -28.83 -16.31
N PRO A 37 21.55 -30.08 -16.62
CA PRO A 37 21.44 -31.18 -15.66
C PRO A 37 22.40 -30.97 -14.48
N ILE A 38 22.08 -31.61 -13.35
CA ILE A 38 22.78 -31.41 -12.07
C ILE A 38 24.30 -31.61 -12.16
N ASP A 39 24.74 -32.59 -12.96
CA ASP A 39 26.14 -32.97 -13.10
C ASP A 39 26.97 -32.05 -14.00
N GLU A 40 26.31 -31.24 -14.84
CA GLU A 40 26.98 -30.24 -15.67
C GLU A 40 27.12 -28.90 -14.95
N GLN A 41 26.29 -28.62 -13.95
CA GLN A 41 26.30 -27.34 -13.21
C GLN A 41 27.67 -26.96 -12.60
N PRO A 42 28.47 -27.89 -12.03
CA PRO A 42 29.80 -27.57 -11.50
C PRO A 42 30.76 -26.98 -12.55
N SER A 43 30.55 -27.27 -13.84
CA SER A 43 31.41 -26.76 -14.92
C SER A 43 31.20 -25.28 -15.24
N LEU A 44 30.15 -24.65 -14.70
CA LEU A 44 29.85 -23.23 -14.94
C LEU A 44 30.85 -22.29 -14.25
N GLY A 45 31.57 -22.76 -13.22
CA GLY A 45 32.61 -21.98 -12.54
C GLY A 45 32.10 -20.82 -11.68
N TYR A 46 30.81 -20.81 -11.34
CA TYR A 46 30.24 -19.83 -10.42
C TYR A 46 30.61 -20.14 -8.97
N SER A 47 31.00 -19.10 -8.23
CA SER A 47 31.40 -19.14 -6.82
C SER A 47 30.25 -19.63 -5.91
N ILE A 48 29.00 -19.31 -6.26
CA ILE A 48 27.83 -19.70 -5.45
C ILE A 48 27.59 -21.21 -5.44
N LEU A 49 28.12 -21.97 -6.42
CA LEU A 49 27.90 -23.42 -6.53
C LEU A 49 28.42 -24.19 -5.32
N ASP A 50 29.47 -23.71 -4.66
CA ASP A 50 30.04 -24.32 -3.45
C ASP A 50 29.07 -24.30 -2.24
N TYR A 51 28.02 -23.49 -2.32
CA TYR A 51 27.08 -23.24 -1.23
C TYR A 51 25.69 -23.81 -1.48
N LEU A 52 25.35 -24.18 -2.71
CA LEU A 52 23.99 -24.56 -3.09
C LEU A 52 23.72 -26.05 -2.79
N PRO A 53 22.77 -26.38 -1.89
CA PRO A 53 22.42 -27.77 -1.62
C PRO A 53 21.59 -28.38 -2.77
N GLU A 54 21.67 -29.71 -2.92
CA GLU A 54 20.77 -30.47 -3.78
C GLU A 54 19.34 -30.49 -3.24
N ASN A 55 18.35 -30.69 -4.11
CA ASN A 55 16.92 -30.68 -3.79
C ASN A 55 16.48 -29.37 -3.10
N SER A 56 17.09 -28.27 -3.48
CA SER A 56 16.84 -26.96 -2.90
C SER A 56 16.31 -25.99 -3.95
N TYR A 57 15.28 -25.25 -3.54
CA TYR A 57 14.71 -24.20 -4.38
C TYR A 57 15.72 -23.10 -4.73
N ALA A 58 16.71 -22.88 -3.86
CA ALA A 58 17.75 -21.87 -4.08
C ALA A 58 18.66 -22.19 -5.27
N ARG A 59 18.63 -23.41 -5.84
CA ARG A 59 19.37 -23.73 -7.08
C ARG A 59 18.92 -22.91 -8.29
N LYS A 60 17.74 -22.30 -8.24
CA LYS A 60 17.31 -21.28 -9.22
C LYS A 60 18.32 -20.14 -9.38
N ASN A 61 19.13 -19.85 -8.35
CA ASN A 61 20.23 -18.87 -8.43
C ASN A 61 21.17 -19.13 -9.62
N ILE A 62 21.43 -20.40 -9.96
CA ILE A 62 22.26 -20.79 -11.12
C ILE A 62 21.59 -20.33 -12.42
N GLY A 63 20.28 -20.55 -12.54
CA GLY A 63 19.50 -20.17 -13.72
C GLY A 63 19.48 -18.66 -13.94
N TYR A 64 19.42 -17.89 -12.86
CA TYR A 64 19.53 -16.43 -12.96
C TYR A 64 20.92 -16.01 -13.48
N LEU A 65 22.01 -16.55 -12.95
CA LEU A 65 23.37 -16.22 -13.44
C LEU A 65 23.54 -16.59 -14.91
N VAL A 66 23.07 -17.76 -15.33
CA VAL A 66 23.09 -18.18 -16.73
C VAL A 66 22.29 -17.22 -17.60
N ALA A 67 21.08 -16.82 -17.17
CA ALA A 67 20.26 -15.87 -17.91
C ALA A 67 20.97 -14.51 -18.07
N ILE A 68 21.59 -14.01 -17.00
CA ILE A 68 22.34 -12.75 -17.00
C ILE A 68 23.56 -12.85 -17.92
N GLN A 69 24.32 -13.94 -17.83
CA GLN A 69 25.49 -14.19 -18.69
C GLN A 69 25.10 -14.27 -20.18
N CYS A 70 23.93 -14.82 -20.48
CA CYS A 70 23.38 -14.85 -21.84
C CYS A 70 22.80 -13.49 -22.32
N GLY A 71 22.91 -12.43 -21.52
CA GLY A 71 22.51 -11.07 -21.89
C GLY A 71 21.03 -10.76 -21.69
N ALA A 72 20.33 -11.49 -20.82
CA ALA A 72 18.93 -11.22 -20.51
C ALA A 72 18.72 -9.74 -20.10
N GLN A 73 17.61 -9.15 -20.56
CA GLN A 73 17.16 -7.81 -20.14
C GLN A 73 15.93 -7.87 -19.23
N THR A 74 15.22 -8.99 -19.29
CA THR A 74 14.04 -9.30 -18.51
C THR A 74 14.08 -10.79 -18.18
N ILE A 75 13.80 -11.13 -16.93
CA ILE A 75 13.64 -12.51 -16.47
C ILE A 75 12.22 -12.65 -15.95
N PHE A 76 11.47 -13.59 -16.50
CA PHE A 76 10.18 -14.02 -15.98
C PHE A 76 10.38 -15.32 -15.22
N GLU A 77 9.89 -15.36 -13.99
CA GLU A 77 9.87 -16.54 -13.17
C GLU A 77 8.44 -17.05 -13.00
N SER A 78 8.28 -18.36 -13.22
CA SER A 78 7.02 -19.07 -13.04
C SER A 78 7.25 -20.38 -12.29
N ASP A 79 6.27 -20.75 -11.47
CA ASP A 79 6.12 -22.12 -11.00
C ASP A 79 5.52 -23.00 -12.10
N ASP A 80 5.70 -24.32 -11.97
CA ASP A 80 5.28 -25.32 -12.96
C ASP A 80 3.78 -25.65 -12.90
N ASP A 81 3.08 -25.20 -11.86
CA ASP A 81 1.64 -25.36 -11.65
C ASP A 81 0.81 -24.11 -12.04
N ASN A 82 1.46 -23.12 -12.65
CA ASN A 82 0.83 -21.92 -13.20
C ASN A 82 0.46 -22.09 -14.68
N LEU A 83 -0.83 -21.93 -14.97
CA LEU A 83 -1.35 -21.92 -16.34
C LEU A 83 -1.58 -20.47 -16.79
N LEU A 84 -0.88 -20.01 -17.82
CA LEU A 84 -1.12 -18.68 -18.39
C LEU A 84 -2.56 -18.53 -18.87
N GLU A 85 -3.17 -17.38 -18.59
CA GLU A 85 -4.51 -17.04 -19.08
C GLU A 85 -4.51 -16.51 -20.52
N THR A 86 -3.33 -16.09 -20.99
CA THR A 86 -3.09 -15.53 -22.32
C THR A 86 -2.00 -16.32 -23.04
N ASP A 87 -1.93 -16.17 -24.37
CA ASP A 87 -0.89 -16.78 -25.20
C ASP A 87 0.48 -16.06 -25.10
N ASP A 88 0.68 -15.25 -24.05
CA ASP A 88 1.95 -14.58 -23.78
C ASP A 88 2.13 -14.17 -22.32
N ILE A 89 3.38 -13.87 -21.97
CA ILE A 89 3.77 -13.28 -20.68
C ILE A 89 3.56 -11.77 -20.74
N ARG A 90 2.74 -11.24 -19.85
CA ARG A 90 2.54 -9.80 -19.72
C ARG A 90 3.77 -9.15 -19.10
N VAL A 91 4.28 -8.10 -19.74
CA VAL A 91 5.38 -7.27 -19.24
C VAL A 91 5.03 -5.81 -19.43
N LEU A 92 5.09 -5.00 -18.37
CA LEU A 92 4.98 -3.55 -18.47
C LEU A 92 6.36 -2.91 -18.69
N PRO A 93 6.43 -1.70 -19.27
CA PRO A 93 7.68 -0.96 -19.36
C PRO A 93 8.35 -0.78 -18.00
N LYS A 94 9.67 -0.98 -17.91
CA LYS A 94 10.44 -0.73 -16.68
C LYS A 94 10.37 0.71 -16.17
N ILE A 95 10.18 1.66 -17.09
CA ILE A 95 9.86 3.06 -16.78
C ILE A 95 8.41 3.28 -17.17
N ALA A 96 7.52 3.15 -16.20
CA ALA A 96 6.09 3.34 -16.36
C ALA A 96 5.71 4.82 -16.28
N THR A 97 4.53 5.15 -16.82
CA THR A 97 3.86 6.44 -16.67
C THR A 97 2.57 6.24 -15.86
N PRO A 98 1.87 7.31 -15.43
CA PRO A 98 0.58 7.18 -14.76
C PRO A 98 -0.49 6.41 -15.54
N SER A 99 -0.39 6.30 -16.88
CA SER A 99 -1.29 5.48 -17.68
C SER A 99 -1.02 3.97 -17.53
N HIS A 100 0.24 3.59 -17.26
CA HIS A 100 0.63 2.21 -17.02
C HIS A 100 0.38 1.79 -15.57
N VAL A 101 0.76 2.65 -14.63
CA VAL A 101 0.63 2.43 -13.18
C VAL A 101 -0.08 3.65 -12.58
N PRO A 102 -1.43 3.66 -12.55
CA PRO A 102 -2.18 4.82 -12.09
C PRO A 102 -2.23 4.95 -10.57
N TRP A 103 -1.86 3.91 -9.82
CA TRP A 103 -1.97 3.87 -8.36
C TRP A 103 -0.66 3.53 -7.68
N LEU A 104 -0.43 4.17 -6.54
CA LEU A 104 0.65 3.87 -5.62
C LEU A 104 0.09 3.42 -4.28
N ALA A 105 0.51 2.26 -3.80
CA ALA A 105 0.21 1.81 -2.45
C ALA A 105 1.23 2.37 -1.46
N PHE A 106 0.78 2.75 -0.26
CA PHE A 106 1.64 3.35 0.74
C PHE A 106 1.33 2.87 2.17
N ARG A 107 2.36 2.74 3.00
CA ARG A 107 2.24 2.36 4.41
C ARG A 107 1.48 3.40 5.25
N ARG A 108 0.86 2.94 6.33
CA ARG A 108 0.22 3.78 7.35
C ARG A 108 1.09 3.91 8.59
N GLN A 109 0.65 4.71 9.56
CA GLN A 109 1.46 5.03 10.73
C GLN A 109 1.73 3.80 11.62
N ARG A 110 0.78 2.86 11.75
CA ARG A 110 0.90 1.74 12.70
C ARG A 110 1.51 0.50 12.06
N SER A 111 1.50 0.40 10.73
CA SER A 111 2.09 -0.75 10.03
C SER A 111 2.91 -0.32 8.80
N PRO A 112 4.14 -0.84 8.63
CA PRO A 112 4.89 -0.69 7.38
C PRO A 112 4.33 -1.54 6.23
N PHE A 113 3.34 -2.38 6.52
CA PHE A 113 2.75 -3.32 5.56
C PHE A 113 1.52 -2.75 4.85
N VAL A 114 1.30 -3.23 3.64
CA VAL A 114 0.03 -3.14 2.93
C VAL A 114 -0.33 -4.54 2.43
N ASN A 115 -1.57 -4.97 2.65
CA ASN A 115 -2.07 -6.18 2.01
C ASN A 115 -2.49 -5.87 0.58
N ILE A 116 -1.59 -6.16 -0.36
CA ILE A 116 -1.86 -5.82 -1.75
C ILE A 116 -3.09 -6.54 -2.33
N TYR A 117 -3.46 -7.74 -1.86
CA TYR A 117 -4.64 -8.46 -2.35
C TYR A 117 -5.95 -7.69 -2.10
N GLY A 118 -5.98 -6.88 -1.04
CA GLY A 118 -7.05 -5.93 -0.77
C GLY A 118 -7.24 -4.86 -1.85
N SER A 119 -6.22 -4.58 -2.66
CA SER A 119 -6.35 -3.69 -3.82
C SER A 119 -7.00 -4.37 -5.03
N PHE A 120 -7.03 -5.70 -5.06
CA PHE A 120 -7.45 -6.53 -6.19
C PHE A 120 -8.72 -7.35 -5.91
N GLY A 121 -9.54 -6.97 -4.93
CA GLY A 121 -10.84 -7.60 -4.68
C GLY A 121 -10.92 -8.43 -3.40
N HIS A 122 -9.80 -8.70 -2.74
CA HIS A 122 -9.71 -9.69 -1.66
C HIS A 122 -9.04 -9.16 -0.38
N PRO A 123 -9.65 -8.22 0.36
CA PRO A 123 -9.09 -7.71 1.61
C PRO A 123 -9.02 -8.78 2.71
N GLN A 124 -9.90 -9.79 2.68
CA GLN A 124 -9.94 -10.89 3.64
C GLN A 124 -8.83 -11.95 3.45
N ILE A 125 -8.03 -11.82 2.40
CA ILE A 125 -6.98 -12.78 2.01
C ILE A 125 -5.66 -12.03 2.02
N TRP A 126 -4.59 -12.62 2.54
CA TRP A 126 -3.26 -11.99 2.58
C TRP A 126 -2.22 -12.86 1.85
N PRO A 127 -1.20 -12.25 1.24
CA PRO A 127 -0.12 -13.00 0.60
C PRO A 127 0.73 -13.75 1.64
N ARG A 128 1.28 -14.91 1.27
CA ARG A 128 2.21 -15.67 2.12
C ARG A 128 3.36 -14.78 2.59
N GLY A 129 3.68 -14.85 3.88
CA GLY A 129 4.68 -13.97 4.49
C GLY A 129 4.16 -12.72 5.15
N PHE A 130 2.86 -12.43 5.02
CA PHE A 130 2.23 -11.35 5.76
C PHE A 130 2.31 -11.64 7.27
N PRO A 131 2.79 -10.73 8.12
CA PRO A 131 2.91 -11.01 9.54
C PRO A 131 1.54 -11.15 10.20
N VAL A 132 1.34 -12.24 10.93
CA VAL A 132 0.07 -12.54 11.60
C VAL A 132 -0.24 -11.51 12.69
N ASP A 133 0.79 -10.97 13.36
CA ASP A 133 0.69 -9.90 14.36
C ASP A 133 0.29 -8.53 13.74
N GLU A 134 0.49 -8.35 12.43
CA GLU A 134 0.13 -7.14 11.69
C GLU A 134 -1.26 -7.24 11.03
N LEU A 135 -1.89 -8.42 10.99
CA LEU A 135 -3.23 -8.57 10.42
C LEU A 135 -4.23 -7.63 11.11
N LYS A 136 -4.16 -7.51 12.44
CA LYS A 136 -4.99 -6.57 13.19
C LYS A 136 -4.67 -5.12 12.80
N ASN A 137 -3.40 -4.73 12.80
CA ASN A 137 -3.00 -3.35 12.44
C ASN A 137 -3.42 -2.98 11.02
N VAL A 138 -3.41 -3.92 10.09
CA VAL A 138 -3.77 -3.69 8.68
C VAL A 138 -5.29 -3.73 8.50
N THR A 139 -6.01 -4.57 9.25
CA THR A 139 -7.49 -4.52 9.32
C THR A 139 -7.99 -3.24 9.99
N GLU A 140 -7.21 -2.74 10.95
CA GLU A 140 -7.34 -1.38 11.44
C GLU A 140 -6.88 -0.49 10.31
N ASP A 141 -5.65 0.01 10.21
CA ASP A 141 -5.16 1.03 9.26
C ASP A 141 -5.62 0.99 7.79
N GLY A 142 -6.01 -0.14 7.21
CA GLY A 142 -6.43 -0.22 5.82
C GLY A 142 -5.85 -1.42 5.11
N TRP A 143 -6.66 -2.40 4.69
CA TRP A 143 -6.21 -3.44 3.77
C TRP A 143 -5.76 -2.82 2.44
N HIS A 144 -6.35 -1.69 2.04
CA HIS A 144 -5.94 -0.92 0.87
C HIS A 144 -5.57 0.52 1.28
N SER A 145 -4.35 0.93 0.94
CA SER A 145 -3.89 2.31 1.12
C SER A 145 -3.30 2.77 -0.20
N LEU A 146 -4.14 3.37 -1.03
CA LEU A 146 -3.81 3.76 -2.40
C LEU A 146 -3.83 5.28 -2.57
N ARG A 147 -2.96 5.81 -3.41
CA ARG A 147 -3.04 7.19 -3.91
C ARG A 147 -2.80 7.21 -5.40
N ARG A 148 -3.23 8.27 -6.07
CA ARG A 148 -2.95 8.44 -7.49
C ARG A 148 -1.44 8.52 -7.71
N ASN A 149 -0.97 7.91 -8.79
CA ASN A 149 0.38 8.12 -9.27
C ASN A 149 0.45 9.46 -10.02
N GLU A 150 1.12 10.42 -9.42
CA GLU A 150 1.39 11.74 -10.00
C GLU A 150 2.82 11.85 -10.54
N ASP A 151 3.62 10.79 -10.40
CA ASP A 151 4.99 10.77 -10.89
C ASP A 151 4.98 10.72 -12.43
N THR A 152 5.70 11.63 -13.08
CA THR A 152 5.83 11.62 -14.55
C THR A 152 6.44 10.32 -15.07
N LYS A 153 7.31 9.71 -14.27
CA LYS A 153 7.95 8.41 -14.51
C LYS A 153 8.01 7.61 -13.22
N THR A 154 7.72 6.32 -13.32
CA THR A 154 7.79 5.37 -12.19
C THR A 154 8.63 4.18 -12.61
N ASN A 155 9.77 3.98 -11.94
CA ASN A 155 10.66 2.85 -12.23
C ASN A 155 10.12 1.57 -11.57
N VAL A 156 9.48 0.69 -12.34
CA VAL A 156 8.88 -0.57 -11.87
C VAL A 156 9.74 -1.76 -12.30
N TYR A 157 10.90 -1.90 -11.65
CA TYR A 157 11.89 -2.90 -12.00
C TYR A 157 11.49 -4.33 -11.62
N ILE A 158 10.55 -4.48 -10.69
CA ILE A 158 9.97 -5.77 -10.31
C ILE A 158 8.45 -5.69 -10.46
N GLN A 159 7.88 -6.66 -11.16
CA GLN A 159 6.48 -6.71 -11.54
C GLN A 159 5.93 -8.07 -11.16
N GLN A 160 5.12 -8.14 -10.11
CA GLN A 160 4.41 -9.36 -9.74
C GLN A 160 2.98 -9.30 -10.28
N TYR A 161 2.60 -10.33 -11.02
CA TYR A 161 1.22 -10.54 -11.44
C TYR A 161 0.57 -11.56 -10.51
N LEU A 162 -0.72 -11.38 -10.23
CA LEU A 162 -1.44 -12.29 -9.32
C LEU A 162 -1.72 -13.65 -9.98
N ALA A 163 -2.18 -14.60 -9.19
CA ALA A 163 -2.59 -15.93 -9.63
C ALA A 163 -4.02 -16.20 -9.18
N ASP A 164 -4.90 -16.49 -10.14
CA ASP A 164 -6.28 -16.87 -9.86
C ASP A 164 -6.37 -18.33 -9.40
N LEU A 165 -7.53 -18.67 -8.85
CA LEU A 165 -7.93 -19.94 -8.24
C LEU A 165 -7.25 -20.21 -6.90
N ASP A 166 -5.94 -20.36 -6.88
CA ASP A 166 -5.19 -20.75 -5.68
C ASP A 166 -3.93 -19.87 -5.46
N PRO A 167 -4.08 -18.57 -5.19
CA PRO A 167 -2.95 -17.66 -5.00
C PRO A 167 -2.00 -18.06 -3.88
N ASP A 168 -0.83 -17.42 -3.85
CA ASP A 168 0.17 -17.62 -2.80
C ASP A 168 -0.25 -17.04 -1.46
N VAL A 169 -0.97 -17.87 -0.72
CA VAL A 169 -1.40 -17.66 0.66
C VAL A 169 -0.70 -18.69 1.54
N ASP A 170 -0.46 -18.33 2.79
CA ASP A 170 0.21 -19.20 3.76
C ASP A 170 -0.68 -20.41 4.16
N ALA A 171 -0.04 -21.40 4.78
CA ALA A 171 -0.71 -22.60 5.25
C ALA A 171 -1.78 -22.32 6.31
N LEU A 172 -1.57 -21.31 7.17
CA LEU A 172 -2.56 -20.88 8.16
C LEU A 172 -3.88 -20.48 7.50
N TYR A 173 -3.84 -19.64 6.46
CA TYR A 173 -5.02 -19.27 5.68
C TYR A 173 -5.68 -20.50 5.05
N ARG A 174 -4.89 -21.40 4.44
CA ARG A 174 -5.41 -22.61 3.77
C ARG A 174 -6.14 -23.54 4.73
N LEU A 175 -5.56 -23.77 5.90
CA LEU A 175 -6.12 -24.64 6.94
C LEU A 175 -7.41 -24.05 7.54
N THR A 176 -7.48 -22.72 7.66
CA THR A 176 -8.63 -22.03 8.26
C THR A 176 -9.74 -21.68 7.25
N ASN A 177 -9.43 -21.63 5.95
CA ASN A 177 -10.37 -21.27 4.88
C ASN A 177 -10.42 -22.30 3.75
N PRO A 178 -10.63 -23.60 4.02
CA PRO A 178 -10.53 -24.67 3.02
C PRO A 178 -11.52 -24.53 1.87
N LEU A 179 -12.67 -23.89 2.10
CA LEU A 179 -13.71 -23.66 1.08
C LEU A 179 -13.33 -22.60 0.04
N SER A 180 -12.30 -21.79 0.30
CA SER A 180 -11.83 -20.73 -0.61
C SER A 180 -10.77 -21.22 -1.60
N ILE A 181 -10.10 -22.34 -1.30
CA ILE A 181 -9.02 -22.90 -2.11
C ILE A 181 -9.53 -23.27 -3.51
N GLY A 182 -8.82 -22.83 -4.55
CA GLY A 182 -9.17 -23.08 -5.95
C GLY A 182 -10.34 -22.24 -6.47
N ARG A 183 -10.80 -21.23 -5.73
CA ARG A 183 -11.99 -20.43 -6.07
C ARG A 183 -11.77 -18.92 -6.05
N ILE A 184 -10.58 -18.46 -5.66
CA ILE A 184 -10.27 -17.03 -5.56
C ILE A 184 -10.11 -16.46 -6.98
N LYS A 185 -10.68 -15.27 -7.24
CA LYS A 185 -10.55 -14.58 -8.52
C LYS A 185 -10.41 -13.08 -8.30
N PHE A 186 -9.25 -12.55 -8.62
CA PHE A 186 -8.98 -11.12 -8.46
C PHE A 186 -9.77 -10.27 -9.47
N ASP A 187 -10.01 -8.99 -9.16
CA ASP A 187 -10.71 -8.06 -10.08
C ASP A 187 -9.89 -7.86 -11.36
N PRO A 188 -10.34 -8.39 -12.53
CA PRO A 188 -9.58 -8.30 -13.77
C PRO A 188 -9.47 -6.86 -14.29
N ASN A 189 -10.33 -5.95 -13.79
CA ASN A 189 -10.36 -4.55 -14.19
C ASN A 189 -9.54 -3.65 -13.26
N GLN A 190 -8.89 -4.21 -12.23
CA GLN A 190 -8.03 -3.43 -11.35
C GLN A 190 -6.71 -3.07 -12.06
N PRO A 191 -6.42 -1.76 -12.24
CA PRO A 191 -5.16 -1.35 -12.84
C PRO A 191 -3.96 -1.69 -11.94
N PRO A 192 -2.75 -1.77 -12.53
CA PRO A 192 -1.51 -1.96 -11.78
C PRO A 192 -1.31 -0.97 -10.63
N VAL A 193 -0.72 -1.45 -9.53
CA VAL A 193 -0.43 -0.71 -8.31
C VAL A 193 1.05 -0.87 -7.96
N ALA A 194 1.81 0.22 -7.87
CA ALA A 194 3.20 0.15 -7.39
C ALA A 194 3.33 0.53 -5.91
N LEU A 195 4.27 -0.08 -5.19
CA LEU A 195 4.53 0.28 -3.80
C LEU A 195 5.42 1.53 -3.72
N GLN A 196 5.04 2.46 -2.86
CA GLN A 196 5.86 3.60 -2.51
C GLN A 196 7.03 3.17 -1.60
N PRO A 197 8.19 3.86 -1.64
CA PRO A 197 9.25 3.63 -0.65
C PRO A 197 8.73 3.64 0.78
N PHE A 198 9.37 2.84 1.63
CA PHE A 198 8.96 2.57 3.02
C PHE A 198 7.68 1.75 3.20
N THR A 199 7.14 1.19 2.11
CA THR A 199 5.95 0.33 2.13
C THR A 199 6.34 -1.08 1.72
N PHE A 200 5.94 -2.07 2.50
CA PHE A 200 6.20 -3.48 2.21
C PHE A 200 4.91 -4.21 1.89
N SER A 201 4.96 -5.09 0.90
CA SER A 201 4.02 -6.20 0.73
C SER A 201 4.84 -7.45 0.45
N PRO A 202 4.51 -8.61 1.03
CA PRO A 202 5.10 -9.86 0.59
C PRO A 202 4.91 -10.04 -0.91
N TYR A 203 5.95 -10.53 -1.58
CA TYR A 203 5.96 -10.81 -3.00
C TYR A 203 6.77 -12.09 -3.21
N ASN A 204 6.36 -12.91 -4.19
CA ASN A 204 6.95 -14.21 -4.44
C ASN A 204 7.55 -14.30 -5.85
N THR A 205 8.00 -15.49 -6.19
CA THR A 205 8.62 -15.86 -7.46
C THR A 205 7.65 -16.38 -8.52
N GLN A 206 6.41 -16.70 -8.18
CA GLN A 206 5.56 -17.60 -8.97
C GLN A 206 5.04 -17.00 -10.28
N ASN A 207 4.94 -15.68 -10.37
CA ASN A 207 4.44 -14.97 -11.55
C ASN A 207 5.06 -13.57 -11.58
N THR A 208 6.39 -13.54 -11.60
CA THR A 208 7.16 -12.33 -11.33
C THR A 208 8.13 -12.05 -12.47
N VAL A 209 8.02 -10.83 -13.01
CA VAL A 209 8.95 -10.29 -14.01
C VAL A 209 9.93 -9.35 -13.32
N THR A 210 11.21 -9.57 -13.56
CA THR A 210 12.31 -8.71 -13.09
C THR A 210 13.02 -8.11 -14.29
N HIS A 211 13.24 -6.80 -14.28
CA HIS A 211 14.06 -6.09 -15.28
C HIS A 211 15.52 -6.03 -14.85
N TYR A 212 16.42 -5.85 -15.82
CA TYR A 212 17.87 -5.84 -15.63
C TYR A 212 18.34 -5.05 -14.40
N GLU A 213 17.79 -3.86 -14.14
CA GLU A 213 18.15 -3.00 -13.01
C GLU A 213 17.95 -3.66 -11.63
N ALA A 214 17.12 -4.71 -11.53
CA ALA A 214 16.83 -5.42 -10.29
C ALA A 214 17.37 -6.86 -10.26
N PHE A 215 18.17 -7.30 -11.24
CA PHE A 215 18.71 -8.67 -11.27
C PHE A 215 19.59 -9.02 -10.06
N TRP A 216 20.24 -8.05 -9.43
CA TRP A 216 20.94 -8.27 -8.16
C TRP A 216 20.02 -8.84 -7.06
N GLY A 217 18.72 -8.53 -7.12
CA GLY A 217 17.70 -8.98 -6.18
C GLY A 217 17.04 -10.31 -6.54
N LEU A 218 17.50 -11.00 -7.59
CA LEU A 218 17.02 -12.34 -7.90
C LEU A 218 17.48 -13.38 -6.87
N TYR A 219 18.56 -13.10 -6.14
CA TYR A 219 19.14 -13.97 -5.13
C TYR A 219 18.12 -14.52 -4.14
N LEU A 220 17.95 -15.84 -4.15
CA LEU A 220 17.19 -16.58 -3.16
C LEU A 220 18.11 -17.01 -2.01
N PRO A 221 17.82 -16.61 -0.76
CA PRO A 221 18.60 -17.03 0.40
C PRO A 221 18.65 -18.55 0.55
N VAL A 222 19.80 -19.08 0.95
CA VAL A 222 20.07 -20.53 0.94
C VAL A 222 19.91 -21.16 2.32
N THR A 223 20.19 -20.42 3.39
CA THR A 223 20.09 -20.88 4.78
C THR A 223 18.66 -20.83 5.35
N THR A 224 17.71 -20.34 4.56
CA THR A 224 16.29 -20.29 4.94
C THR A 224 15.52 -21.52 4.43
N ALA A 225 14.41 -21.86 5.09
CA ALA A 225 13.52 -22.92 4.61
C ALA A 225 12.94 -22.62 3.21
N PHE A 226 12.54 -23.67 2.48
CA PHE A 226 11.99 -23.55 1.13
C PHE A 226 10.81 -22.56 1.07
N ARG A 227 9.85 -22.67 1.98
CA ARG A 227 8.68 -21.79 2.04
C ARG A 227 8.97 -20.39 2.59
N VAL A 228 10.23 -20.07 2.92
CA VAL A 228 10.64 -18.77 3.46
C VAL A 228 11.48 -17.98 2.46
N CYS A 229 12.36 -18.65 1.71
CA CYS A 229 13.42 -18.02 0.94
C CYS A 229 12.94 -16.94 -0.05
N ASP A 230 11.89 -17.22 -0.82
CA ASP A 230 11.37 -16.34 -1.87
C ASP A 230 10.67 -15.09 -1.31
N ILE A 231 9.95 -15.27 -0.20
CA ILE A 231 9.29 -14.20 0.55
C ILE A 231 10.29 -13.29 1.23
N TRP A 232 11.28 -13.86 1.93
CA TRP A 232 12.31 -13.08 2.61
C TRP A 232 13.22 -12.37 1.62
N ARG A 233 13.53 -13.00 0.48
CA ARG A 233 14.08 -12.29 -0.67
C ARG A 233 13.27 -11.05 -0.97
N GLY A 234 11.95 -11.22 -1.05
CA GLY A 234 11.07 -10.11 -1.38
C GLY A 234 11.18 -8.92 -0.44
N PHE A 235 11.39 -9.13 0.86
CA PHE A 235 11.55 -8.03 1.82
C PHE A 235 12.88 -7.29 1.69
N TRP A 236 14.02 -7.98 1.70
CA TRP A 236 15.32 -7.28 1.65
C TRP A 236 15.54 -6.59 0.29
N VAL A 237 15.04 -7.20 -0.79
CA VAL A 237 15.07 -6.60 -2.13
C VAL A 237 14.22 -5.33 -2.16
N GLN A 238 12.99 -5.35 -1.64
CA GLN A 238 12.15 -4.14 -1.55
C GLN A 238 12.89 -3.00 -0.87
N ARG A 239 13.58 -3.26 0.25
CA ARG A 239 14.35 -2.24 0.96
C ARG A 239 15.43 -1.62 0.09
N LEU A 240 16.26 -2.42 -0.57
CA LEU A 240 17.36 -1.92 -1.41
C LEU A 240 16.89 -1.37 -2.76
N LEU A 241 15.70 -1.77 -3.23
CA LEU A 241 15.11 -1.26 -4.46
C LEU A 241 14.89 0.25 -4.40
N TRP A 242 14.57 0.78 -3.22
CA TRP A 242 14.40 2.21 -3.00
C TRP A 242 15.71 2.99 -3.17
N ASP A 243 16.85 2.39 -2.82
CA ASP A 243 18.16 3.02 -2.92
C ASP A 243 18.58 3.27 -4.38
N ILE A 244 17.92 2.61 -5.34
CA ILE A 244 18.14 2.80 -6.78
C ILE A 244 16.94 3.46 -7.47
N GLY A 245 16.00 4.00 -6.68
CA GLY A 245 14.78 4.65 -7.17
C GLY A 245 13.77 3.68 -7.82
N GLY A 246 13.95 2.37 -7.65
CA GLY A 246 13.05 1.35 -8.18
C GLY A 246 11.85 1.08 -7.26
N ARG A 247 10.82 0.46 -7.82
CA ARG A 247 9.60 0.05 -7.11
C ARG A 247 9.15 -1.35 -7.52
N LEU A 248 8.54 -2.04 -6.56
CA LEU A 248 7.76 -3.24 -6.79
C LEU A 248 6.36 -2.83 -7.25
N MET A 249 5.83 -3.52 -8.26
CA MET A 249 4.49 -3.30 -8.77
C MET A 249 3.71 -4.61 -8.79
N PHE A 250 2.43 -4.52 -8.48
CA PHE A 250 1.46 -5.60 -8.57
C PHE A 250 0.43 -5.31 -9.65
N ALA A 251 0.04 -6.32 -10.40
CA ALA A 251 -1.01 -6.23 -11.40
C ALA A 251 -1.94 -7.45 -11.33
N THR A 252 -3.10 -7.33 -11.98
CA THR A 252 -4.12 -8.37 -12.02
C THR A 252 -3.56 -9.74 -12.42
N ALA A 253 -4.32 -10.79 -12.09
CA ALA A 253 -3.94 -12.14 -12.42
C ALA A 253 -3.71 -12.32 -13.92
N THR A 254 -2.65 -13.07 -14.24
CA THR A 254 -2.29 -13.48 -15.62
C THR A 254 -2.10 -15.00 -15.72
N VAL A 255 -2.21 -15.70 -14.58
CA VAL A 255 -2.13 -17.14 -14.48
C VAL A 255 -3.27 -17.67 -13.60
N LYS A 256 -3.64 -18.92 -13.83
CA LYS A 256 -4.44 -19.73 -12.91
C LYS A 256 -3.54 -20.76 -12.28
N GLN A 257 -3.44 -20.75 -10.96
CA GLN A 257 -2.65 -21.75 -10.24
C GLN A 257 -3.51 -23.00 -9.99
N VAL A 258 -3.03 -24.14 -10.49
CA VAL A 258 -3.63 -25.45 -10.24
C VAL A 258 -2.66 -26.27 -9.41
N ARG A 259 -2.68 -26.01 -8.11
CA ARG A 259 -1.62 -26.42 -7.18
C ARG A 259 -1.40 -27.94 -7.16
N ASN A 260 -0.13 -28.32 -7.04
CA ASN A 260 0.27 -29.69 -6.79
C ASN A 260 -0.24 -30.21 -5.42
N THR A 261 -0.30 -31.54 -5.25
CA THR A 261 -0.75 -32.15 -3.98
C THR A 261 0.29 -31.91 -2.88
N HIS A 262 -0.11 -31.26 -1.78
CA HIS A 262 0.77 -30.95 -0.64
C HIS A 262 0.09 -31.20 0.71
N SER A 263 0.90 -31.32 1.77
CA SER A 263 0.43 -31.33 3.15
C SER A 263 0.51 -29.93 3.72
N TYR A 264 -0.65 -29.31 3.99
CA TYR A 264 -0.69 -27.96 4.57
C TYR A 264 -0.10 -27.89 5.98
N ILE A 265 -0.12 -28.99 6.74
CA ILE A 265 0.55 -29.05 8.05
C ILE A 265 2.07 -28.95 7.88
N LYS A 266 2.63 -29.68 6.91
CA LYS A 266 4.06 -29.61 6.63
C LYS A 266 4.45 -28.23 6.08
N ASP A 267 3.63 -27.65 5.22
CA ASP A 267 3.86 -26.28 4.72
C ASP A 267 3.86 -25.28 5.89
N MET A 268 2.95 -25.41 6.86
CA MET A 268 2.92 -24.57 8.06
C MET A 268 4.21 -24.70 8.90
N ASP A 269 4.74 -25.90 9.05
CA ASP A 269 6.02 -26.13 9.76
C ASP A 269 7.19 -25.46 9.02
N GLU A 270 7.23 -25.58 7.68
CA GLU A 270 8.25 -24.94 6.84
C GLU A 270 8.11 -23.40 6.80
N GLU A 271 6.92 -22.86 7.12
CA GLU A 271 6.62 -21.42 7.16
C GLU A 271 6.82 -20.78 8.55
N GLN A 272 7.26 -21.53 9.56
CA GLN A 272 7.37 -21.07 10.94
C GLN A 272 8.07 -19.70 11.10
N GLN A 273 9.18 -19.49 10.38
CA GLN A 273 9.91 -18.22 10.41
C GLN A 273 9.08 -17.03 9.89
N LEU A 274 8.20 -17.25 8.91
CA LEU A 274 7.31 -16.19 8.41
C LEU A 274 6.33 -15.73 9.49
N TYR A 275 5.72 -16.67 10.21
CA TYR A 275 4.74 -16.36 11.25
C TYR A 275 5.33 -15.61 12.43
N HIS A 276 6.57 -15.94 12.82
CA HIS A 276 7.19 -15.38 14.02
C HIS A 276 8.11 -14.18 13.76
N GLN A 277 8.69 -14.05 12.56
CA GLN A 277 9.76 -13.09 12.32
C GLN A 277 9.50 -12.09 11.20
N SER A 278 8.52 -12.28 10.31
CA SER A 278 8.26 -11.33 9.21
C SER A 278 8.04 -9.89 9.69
N GLY A 279 7.26 -9.71 10.77
CA GLY A 279 7.00 -8.39 11.36
C GLY A 279 8.29 -7.72 11.86
N SER A 280 9.08 -8.42 12.67
CA SER A 280 10.37 -7.91 13.16
C SER A 280 11.40 -7.69 12.04
N PHE A 281 11.41 -8.55 11.04
CA PHE A 281 12.35 -8.47 9.92
C PHE A 281 12.09 -7.21 9.08
N VAL A 282 10.83 -6.95 8.75
CA VAL A 282 10.45 -5.74 8.03
C VAL A 282 10.66 -4.49 8.87
N ARG A 283 10.38 -4.50 10.18
CA ARG A 283 10.69 -3.36 11.06
C ARG A 283 12.20 -3.07 11.08
N PHE A 284 13.04 -4.10 11.14
CA PHE A 284 14.49 -3.98 10.99
C PHE A 284 14.85 -3.33 9.63
N LEU A 285 14.36 -3.88 8.52
CA LEU A 285 14.63 -3.38 7.17
C LEU A 285 14.14 -1.94 6.97
N ALA A 286 12.97 -1.58 7.50
CA ALA A 286 12.40 -0.25 7.43
C ALA A 286 13.27 0.80 8.15
N SER A 287 13.95 0.39 9.22
CA SER A 287 14.89 1.24 9.97
C SER A 287 16.33 1.21 9.43
N TRP A 288 16.66 0.19 8.63
CA TRP A 288 18.01 0.00 8.11
C TRP A 288 18.37 1.08 7.11
N SER A 289 19.62 1.55 7.15
CA SER A 289 20.18 2.48 6.17
C SER A 289 21.68 2.24 6.02
N SER A 290 22.24 2.71 4.90
CA SER A 290 23.68 2.60 4.64
C SER A 290 24.22 3.89 4.02
N PRO A 291 25.38 4.37 4.48
CA PRO A 291 26.08 5.50 3.85
C PRO A 291 26.93 5.06 2.64
N LEU A 292 27.03 3.76 2.35
CA LEU A 292 27.95 3.25 1.32
C LEU A 292 27.51 3.72 -0.09
N PRO A 293 28.45 4.07 -0.97
CA PRO A 293 28.13 4.75 -2.23
C PRO A 293 27.65 3.81 -3.35
N SER A 294 27.91 2.50 -3.26
CA SER A 294 27.54 1.53 -4.30
C SER A 294 26.53 0.50 -3.81
N LEU A 295 25.66 0.04 -4.70
CA LEU A 295 24.66 -0.98 -4.36
C LEU A 295 25.30 -2.30 -3.92
N ALA A 296 26.36 -2.76 -4.59
CA ALA A 296 27.04 -4.01 -4.21
C ALA A 296 27.57 -3.95 -2.77
N GLN A 297 28.12 -2.81 -2.35
CA GLN A 297 28.56 -2.61 -0.96
C GLN A 297 27.38 -2.61 0.03
N ARG A 298 26.24 -2.02 -0.36
CA ARG A 298 25.01 -2.03 0.45
C ARG A 298 24.41 -3.43 0.59
N ILE A 299 24.40 -4.23 -0.49
CA ILE A 299 23.96 -5.64 -0.45
C ILE A 299 24.83 -6.44 0.53
N ALA A 300 26.15 -6.35 0.40
CA ALA A 300 27.07 -7.06 1.28
C ALA A 300 26.92 -6.62 2.75
N GLN A 301 26.75 -5.31 2.99
CA GLN A 301 26.50 -4.80 4.34
C GLN A 301 25.17 -5.30 4.89
N LEU A 302 24.09 -5.20 4.12
CA LEU A 302 22.78 -5.65 4.54
C LEU A 302 22.80 -7.15 4.87
N GLY A 303 23.42 -7.99 4.03
CA GLY A 303 23.54 -9.43 4.32
C GLY A 303 24.24 -9.73 5.66
N ARG A 304 25.33 -9.01 5.97
CA ARG A 304 25.97 -9.09 7.29
C ARG A 304 25.09 -8.62 8.43
N ASP A 305 24.34 -7.53 8.24
CA ASP A 305 23.47 -6.98 9.28
C ASP A 305 22.24 -7.88 9.52
N VAL A 306 21.67 -8.47 8.48
CA VAL A 306 20.56 -9.43 8.54
C VAL A 306 20.99 -10.72 9.25
N ALA A 307 22.18 -11.23 8.97
CA ALA A 307 22.75 -12.38 9.69
C ALA A 307 23.06 -12.04 11.16
N ARG A 308 23.61 -10.86 11.44
CA ARG A 308 23.84 -10.38 12.82
C ARG A 308 22.55 -10.21 13.62
N ALA A 309 21.45 -9.87 12.95
CA ALA A 309 20.12 -9.80 13.55
C ALA A 309 19.43 -11.17 13.67
N HIS A 310 20.11 -12.26 13.32
CA HIS A 310 19.63 -13.65 13.41
C HIS A 310 18.41 -13.98 12.53
N PHE A 311 18.17 -13.20 11.48
CA PHE A 311 17.23 -13.60 10.44
C PHE A 311 17.88 -14.66 9.55
N TRP A 312 19.10 -14.40 9.05
CA TRP A 312 19.89 -15.40 8.31
C TRP A 312 20.94 -16.07 9.19
N GLU A 313 21.36 -17.27 8.79
CA GLU A 313 22.54 -17.89 9.39
C GLU A 313 23.82 -17.16 8.96
N SER A 314 24.88 -17.28 9.75
CA SER A 314 26.16 -16.61 9.45
C SER A 314 26.75 -17.00 8.10
N LYS A 315 26.53 -18.25 7.68
CA LYS A 315 27.01 -18.77 6.38
C LYS A 315 26.42 -17.99 5.20
N GLU A 316 25.22 -17.43 5.35
CA GLU A 316 24.56 -16.64 4.30
C GLU A 316 25.40 -15.45 3.84
N VAL A 317 26.25 -14.90 4.72
CA VAL A 317 27.17 -13.81 4.37
C VAL A 317 28.13 -14.23 3.25
N ASP A 318 28.73 -15.41 3.38
CA ASP A 318 29.67 -15.94 2.38
C ASP A 318 28.97 -16.21 1.05
N ILE A 319 27.71 -16.66 1.11
CA ILE A 319 26.89 -16.93 -0.08
C ILE A 319 26.50 -15.63 -0.80
N VAL A 320 26.15 -14.58 -0.06
CA VAL A 320 25.88 -13.26 -0.62
C VAL A 320 27.15 -12.68 -1.27
N ASP A 321 28.31 -12.85 -0.66
CA ASP A 321 29.58 -12.42 -1.24
C ASP A 321 29.91 -13.21 -2.53
N ALA A 322 29.64 -14.52 -2.54
CA ALA A 322 29.74 -15.36 -3.74
C ALA A 322 28.78 -14.91 -4.86
N TRP A 323 27.51 -14.62 -4.53
CA TRP A 323 26.54 -14.07 -5.47
C TRP A 323 27.01 -12.74 -6.09
N LEU A 324 27.54 -11.83 -5.27
CA LEU A 324 28.07 -10.55 -5.75
C LEU A 324 29.32 -10.73 -6.62
N ALA A 325 30.17 -11.72 -6.33
CA ALA A 325 31.32 -12.06 -7.17
C ALA A 325 30.86 -12.59 -8.54
N ASP A 326 29.86 -13.49 -8.54
CA ASP A 326 29.35 -14.08 -9.77
C ASP A 326 28.61 -13.06 -10.64
N LEU A 327 27.83 -12.15 -10.06
CA LEU A 327 27.25 -11.04 -10.81
C LEU A 327 28.31 -10.23 -11.55
N ARG A 328 29.45 -9.95 -10.91
CA ARG A 328 30.57 -9.25 -11.57
C ARG A 328 31.21 -10.11 -12.66
N SER A 329 31.39 -11.41 -12.41
CA SER A 329 32.04 -12.31 -13.38
C SER A 329 31.21 -12.49 -14.65
N VAL A 330 29.88 -12.51 -14.54
CA VAL A 330 28.95 -12.59 -15.69
C VAL A 330 28.68 -11.23 -16.34
N GLY A 331 29.36 -10.16 -15.91
CA GLY A 331 29.28 -8.84 -16.53
C GLY A 331 28.07 -8.00 -16.13
N TYR A 332 27.41 -8.31 -15.00
CA TYR A 332 26.31 -7.51 -14.49
C TYR A 332 26.77 -6.11 -14.04
N SER A 333 26.11 -5.07 -14.56
CA SER A 333 26.35 -3.68 -14.18
C SER A 333 25.37 -3.24 -13.10
N PHE A 334 25.88 -3.06 -11.88
CA PHE A 334 25.06 -2.59 -10.76
C PHE A 334 24.55 -1.15 -11.02
N PRO A 335 23.25 -0.87 -10.79
CA PRO A 335 22.73 0.49 -10.90
C PRO A 335 23.33 1.40 -9.82
N SER A 336 23.33 2.71 -10.13
CA SER A 336 23.82 3.73 -9.20
C SER A 336 22.80 4.00 -8.09
N ILE A 337 23.32 4.34 -6.91
CA ILE A 337 22.50 4.80 -5.79
C ILE A 337 21.87 6.16 -6.13
N VAL A 338 20.58 6.28 -5.88
CA VAL A 338 19.81 7.52 -6.00
C VAL A 338 19.72 8.16 -4.61
N TYR A 339 20.20 9.39 -4.50
CA TYR A 339 19.99 10.20 -3.30
C TYR A 339 18.67 10.97 -3.44
N PRO A 340 17.84 11.05 -2.39
CA PRO A 340 16.64 11.88 -2.44
C PRO A 340 17.05 13.31 -2.79
N SER A 341 16.42 13.87 -3.83
CA SER A 341 16.60 15.27 -4.18
C SER A 341 16.24 16.14 -2.98
N PRO A 342 17.02 17.20 -2.66
CA PRO A 342 16.60 18.18 -1.66
C PRO A 342 15.22 18.74 -2.06
N PRO A 343 14.39 19.15 -1.08
CA PRO A 343 13.07 19.69 -1.35
C PRO A 343 13.17 20.74 -2.45
N ARG A 344 12.34 20.64 -3.50
CA ARG A 344 12.15 21.79 -4.39
C ARG A 344 11.75 22.97 -3.51
N ALA A 345 12.37 24.13 -3.73
CA ALA A 345 11.98 25.36 -3.05
C ALA A 345 10.45 25.52 -3.11
N VAL A 346 9.84 25.94 -2.00
CA VAL A 346 8.39 26.16 -1.89
C VAL A 346 7.99 27.21 -2.91
N ILE A 347 7.44 26.78 -4.06
CA ILE A 347 7.18 27.71 -5.17
C ILE A 347 5.78 28.33 -5.09
N GLN A 348 4.80 27.79 -4.36
CA GLN A 348 3.49 28.43 -4.17
C GLN A 348 2.82 28.04 -2.84
N LYS A 349 1.82 28.83 -2.39
CA LYS A 349 0.94 28.46 -1.27
C LYS A 349 0.32 27.09 -1.57
N ARG A 350 0.44 26.13 -0.66
CA ARG A 350 -0.14 24.79 -0.82
C ARG A 350 -1.10 24.49 0.34
N ALA A 351 -2.28 23.97 0.02
CA ALA A 351 -3.31 23.62 1.00
C ALA A 351 -3.66 22.14 0.94
N ALA A 352 -3.92 21.52 2.08
CA ALA A 352 -4.46 20.17 2.16
C ALA A 352 -5.98 20.23 2.39
N VAL A 353 -6.73 19.33 1.75
CA VAL A 353 -8.18 19.20 1.95
C VAL A 353 -8.51 17.80 2.41
N CYS A 354 -8.90 17.67 3.67
CA CYS A 354 -9.42 16.44 4.25
C CYS A 354 -10.92 16.32 4.01
N VAL A 355 -11.31 15.31 3.24
CA VAL A 355 -12.70 15.09 2.83
C VAL A 355 -13.24 13.85 3.52
N THR A 356 -14.34 13.97 4.29
CA THR A 356 -14.91 12.86 5.07
C THR A 356 -16.40 12.64 4.81
N GLY A 357 -16.92 11.45 5.11
CA GLY A 357 -18.35 11.14 5.10
C GLY A 357 -18.72 9.88 4.31
N PHE A 358 -19.94 9.84 3.78
CA PHE A 358 -20.51 8.68 3.09
C PHE A 358 -19.90 8.46 1.70
N VAL A 359 -19.40 7.25 1.44
CA VAL A 359 -18.73 6.90 0.17
C VAL A 359 -19.67 7.05 -1.04
N GLU A 360 -20.97 6.83 -0.84
CA GLU A 360 -21.99 6.93 -1.87
C GLU A 360 -22.26 8.38 -2.30
N CYS A 361 -22.01 9.37 -1.42
CA CYS A 361 -22.46 10.76 -1.64
C CYS A 361 -21.41 11.62 -2.33
N VAL A 362 -20.22 11.07 -2.56
CA VAL A 362 -19.08 11.84 -3.06
C VAL A 362 -19.39 12.42 -4.45
N ARG A 363 -20.29 11.83 -5.26
CA ARG A 363 -20.57 12.32 -6.63
C ARG A 363 -21.40 13.58 -6.58
N GLU A 364 -22.28 13.65 -5.59
CA GLU A 364 -23.36 14.62 -5.54
C GLU A 364 -22.87 15.94 -4.96
N ALA A 365 -22.07 15.93 -3.88
CA ALA A 365 -21.63 17.16 -3.21
C ALA A 365 -20.12 17.46 -3.29
N TRP A 366 -19.24 16.44 -3.35
CA TRP A 366 -17.80 16.71 -3.36
C TRP A 366 -17.31 17.34 -4.66
N ALA A 367 -17.81 16.92 -5.83
CA ALA A 367 -17.37 17.47 -7.12
C ALA A 367 -17.56 19.00 -7.21
N SER A 368 -18.74 19.50 -6.83
CA SER A 368 -19.03 20.94 -6.79
C SER A 368 -18.20 21.67 -5.74
N THR A 369 -17.98 21.05 -4.58
CA THR A 369 -17.16 21.61 -3.48
C THR A 369 -15.68 21.70 -3.89
N ASP A 370 -15.12 20.69 -4.56
CA ASP A 370 -13.73 20.66 -5.05
C ASP A 370 -13.49 21.79 -6.06
N VAL A 371 -14.39 21.95 -7.03
CA VAL A 371 -14.34 23.06 -8.00
C VAL A 371 -14.38 24.40 -7.28
N ALA A 372 -15.32 24.58 -6.34
CA ALA A 372 -15.46 25.82 -5.59
C ALA A 372 -14.22 26.17 -4.76
N ILE A 373 -13.60 25.18 -4.13
CA ILE A 373 -12.34 25.32 -3.35
C ILE A 373 -11.20 25.72 -4.28
N ARG A 374 -11.03 25.03 -5.42
CA ARG A 374 -9.95 25.28 -6.40
C ARG A 374 -10.07 26.63 -7.09
N GLU A 375 -11.28 27.14 -7.32
CA GLU A 375 -11.50 28.49 -7.87
C GLU A 375 -11.16 29.61 -6.88
N ARG A 376 -11.37 29.37 -5.58
CA ARG A 376 -11.31 30.41 -4.53
C ARG A 376 -9.99 30.46 -3.77
N LEU A 377 -9.22 29.37 -3.75
CA LEU A 377 -7.89 29.32 -3.15
C LEU A 377 -6.83 29.52 -4.22
N ARG A 378 -5.91 30.45 -3.94
CA ARG A 378 -4.72 30.64 -4.77
C ARG A 378 -3.64 29.65 -4.33
N GLY A 379 -3.20 28.82 -5.26
CA GLY A 379 -2.08 27.89 -5.06
C GLY A 379 -2.42 26.43 -5.36
N GLU A 380 -1.53 25.54 -4.96
CA GLU A 380 -1.70 24.10 -5.16
C GLU A 380 -2.57 23.49 -4.06
N ILE A 381 -3.45 22.57 -4.43
CA ILE A 381 -4.40 21.95 -3.50
C ILE A 381 -4.27 20.44 -3.59
N ASP A 382 -3.93 19.84 -2.44
CA ASP A 382 -3.85 18.41 -2.28
C ASP A 382 -5.10 17.89 -1.56
N THR A 383 -5.87 17.03 -2.23
CA THR A 383 -7.10 16.46 -1.67
C THR A 383 -6.83 15.08 -1.09
N PHE A 384 -7.13 14.91 0.20
CA PHE A 384 -7.08 13.69 0.98
C PHE A 384 -8.51 13.20 1.24
N LEU A 385 -8.97 12.27 0.40
CA LEU A 385 -10.30 11.70 0.51
C LEU A 385 -10.27 10.57 1.55
N PHE A 386 -11.06 10.67 2.62
CA PHE A 386 -11.19 9.69 3.69
C PHE A 386 -12.67 9.35 3.92
N LEU A 387 -13.19 8.45 3.10
CA LEU A 387 -14.61 8.07 3.13
C LEU A 387 -14.78 7.04 4.23
N SER A 388 -15.55 7.30 5.27
CA SER A 388 -15.58 6.42 6.44
C SER A 388 -16.95 5.94 6.84
N SER A 389 -17.98 6.36 6.11
CA SER A 389 -19.35 5.98 6.37
C SER A 389 -19.99 5.38 5.10
N SER A 390 -20.98 4.50 5.30
CA SER A 390 -21.78 3.86 4.25
C SER A 390 -23.25 3.96 4.61
N LEU A 391 -24.12 4.14 3.61
CA LEU A 391 -25.58 4.06 3.80
C LEU A 391 -26.07 2.61 3.83
N VAL A 392 -25.29 1.70 3.25
CA VAL A 392 -25.56 0.26 3.27
C VAL A 392 -25.09 -0.32 4.59
N LYS A 393 -25.92 -1.15 5.22
CA LYS A 393 -25.51 -1.93 6.41
C LYS A 393 -24.47 -2.97 6.03
N GLY A 394 -23.31 -2.94 6.69
CA GLY A 394 -22.19 -3.84 6.46
C GLY A 394 -21.18 -3.29 5.45
N PRO A 395 -20.05 -4.01 5.25
CA PRO A 395 -18.93 -3.50 4.48
C PRO A 395 -19.31 -3.27 3.02
N VAL A 396 -19.06 -2.07 2.51
CA VAL A 396 -19.27 -1.73 1.09
C VAL A 396 -18.41 -2.67 0.22
N PRO A 397 -19.00 -3.34 -0.79
CA PRO A 397 -18.23 -4.21 -1.69
C PRO A 397 -17.04 -3.47 -2.30
N LEU A 398 -15.87 -4.12 -2.30
CA LEU A 398 -14.63 -3.49 -2.75
C LEU A 398 -14.70 -3.02 -4.21
N ALA A 399 -15.38 -3.76 -5.10
CA ALA A 399 -15.59 -3.34 -6.48
C ALA A 399 -16.34 -2.00 -6.56
N THR A 400 -17.31 -1.77 -5.68
CA THR A 400 -18.04 -0.49 -5.57
C THR A 400 -17.11 0.61 -5.05
N ARG A 401 -16.31 0.33 -4.02
CA ARG A 401 -15.32 1.28 -3.46
C ARG A 401 -14.26 1.68 -4.49
N LEU A 402 -13.68 0.72 -5.20
CA LEU A 402 -12.70 0.95 -6.26
C LEU A 402 -13.33 1.70 -7.44
N LYS A 403 -14.55 1.37 -7.86
CA LYS A 403 -15.28 2.12 -8.90
C LYS A 403 -15.54 3.58 -8.48
N GLN A 404 -15.87 3.81 -7.21
CA GLN A 404 -16.06 5.15 -6.66
C GLN A 404 -14.74 5.92 -6.60
N ALA A 405 -13.64 5.30 -6.12
CA ALA A 405 -12.28 5.87 -6.17
C ALA A 405 -11.88 6.32 -7.57
N ARG A 406 -12.07 5.42 -8.53
CA ARG A 406 -11.78 5.64 -9.95
C ARG A 406 -12.62 6.78 -10.53
N SER A 407 -13.77 7.12 -9.93
CA SER A 407 -14.61 8.23 -10.39
C SER A 407 -14.22 9.62 -9.87
N TYR A 408 -13.29 9.72 -8.90
CA TYR A 408 -12.75 11.01 -8.43
C TYR A 408 -11.30 11.18 -8.87
N LEU A 409 -11.14 11.45 -10.15
CA LEU A 409 -9.85 11.60 -10.82
C LEU A 409 -9.07 12.86 -10.40
N ASN A 410 -9.57 13.70 -9.50
CA ASN A 410 -8.96 14.98 -9.07
C ASN A 410 -8.45 14.98 -7.61
N SER A 411 -8.19 13.82 -6.99
CA SER A 411 -7.62 13.76 -5.63
C SER A 411 -6.16 13.30 -5.60
N THR A 412 -5.34 13.97 -4.78
CA THR A 412 -3.90 13.71 -4.58
C THR A 412 -3.67 12.42 -3.80
N VAL A 413 -4.47 12.18 -2.76
CA VAL A 413 -4.48 10.95 -1.97
C VAL A 413 -5.93 10.50 -1.78
N THR A 414 -6.22 9.24 -2.15
CA THR A 414 -7.56 8.67 -2.04
C THR A 414 -7.56 7.51 -1.06
N VAL A 415 -7.82 7.77 0.21
CA VAL A 415 -8.07 6.73 1.20
C VAL A 415 -9.50 6.25 1.05
N LEU A 416 -9.66 5.08 0.45
CA LEU A 416 -10.97 4.48 0.33
C LEU A 416 -11.43 3.92 1.66
N TYR A 417 -12.73 3.77 1.72
CA TYR A 417 -13.47 3.43 2.91
C TYR A 417 -13.14 2.08 3.52
N GLU A 418 -13.27 2.01 4.85
CA GLU A 418 -13.41 0.77 5.61
C GLU A 418 -14.46 0.91 6.71
N ASP A 419 -15.31 -0.10 6.78
CA ASP A 419 -16.23 -0.33 7.90
C ASP A 419 -15.39 -0.86 9.06
N ARG A 420 -15.26 -0.08 10.14
CA ARG A 420 -14.44 -0.41 11.30
C ARG A 420 -15.29 -0.37 12.56
N ASP A 421 -15.05 -1.30 13.47
CA ASP A 421 -15.47 -1.15 14.86
C ASP A 421 -14.49 -0.21 15.57
N ILE A 422 -14.98 0.96 15.98
CA ILE A 422 -14.14 1.99 16.60
C ILE A 422 -14.58 2.25 18.02
N ASP A 423 -13.65 2.06 18.96
CA ASP A 423 -13.83 2.44 20.36
C ASP A 423 -12.95 3.66 20.71
N PRO A 424 -13.54 4.83 21.00
CA PRO A 424 -12.80 6.00 21.49
C PRO A 424 -12.23 5.83 22.90
N GLY A 425 -12.65 4.81 23.65
CA GLY A 425 -12.35 4.65 25.07
C GLY A 425 -13.10 5.68 25.92
N ILE A 426 -14.39 5.91 25.62
CA ILE A 426 -15.22 6.80 26.45
C ILE A 426 -15.38 6.15 27.84
N PRO A 427 -15.08 6.87 28.94
CA PRO A 427 -15.27 6.34 30.28
C PRO A 427 -16.71 5.82 30.51
N THR A 428 -16.83 4.66 31.16
CA THR A 428 -18.11 3.96 31.36
C THR A 428 -19.11 4.73 32.22
N ASP A 429 -18.63 5.66 33.03
CA ASP A 429 -19.42 6.57 33.85
C ASP A 429 -19.96 7.78 33.06
N CYS A 430 -19.39 8.07 31.89
CA CYS A 430 -20.00 9.01 30.96
C CYS A 430 -21.33 8.40 30.44
N LYS A 431 -22.38 9.22 30.37
CA LYS A 431 -23.65 8.86 29.71
C LYS A 431 -23.74 9.57 28.35
N PRO A 432 -23.04 9.09 27.31
CA PRO A 432 -23.01 9.79 26.04
C PRO A 432 -24.36 9.71 25.32
N GLU A 433 -25.13 10.79 25.36
CA GLU A 433 -26.35 10.95 24.58
C GLU A 433 -26.09 11.91 23.42
N PHE A 434 -25.78 11.35 22.24
CA PHE A 434 -25.63 12.12 21.00
C PHE A 434 -27.03 12.47 20.46
N GLN A 435 -27.64 13.55 20.98
CA GLN A 435 -28.99 13.99 20.60
C GLN A 435 -28.98 15.10 19.53
N ILE A 436 -29.98 15.13 18.65
CA ILE A 436 -30.35 16.32 17.85
C ILE A 436 -31.54 17.08 18.47
N ALA A 437 -31.86 18.26 17.95
CA ALA A 437 -33.01 19.06 18.37
C ALA A 437 -34.26 18.22 18.12
N ASN A 438 -35.17 18.22 19.09
CA ASN A 438 -36.39 17.39 19.15
C ASN A 438 -36.19 15.94 19.66
N GLY A 439 -35.03 15.59 20.23
CA GLY A 439 -34.86 14.35 21.00
C GLY A 439 -34.60 13.09 20.18
N ALA A 440 -34.41 13.20 18.86
CA ALA A 440 -33.99 12.07 18.05
C ALA A 440 -32.51 11.70 18.33
N ARG A 441 -32.24 10.40 18.43
CA ARG A 441 -30.91 9.85 18.72
C ARG A 441 -30.09 9.77 17.44
N ILE A 442 -28.88 10.34 17.43
CA ILE A 442 -27.89 10.06 16.39
C ILE A 442 -27.41 8.62 16.60
N PRO A 443 -27.25 7.80 15.53
CA PRO A 443 -26.50 6.57 15.64
C PRO A 443 -25.08 6.91 16.11
N VAL A 444 -24.79 6.65 17.39
CA VAL A 444 -23.53 7.01 18.07
C VAL A 444 -22.31 6.59 17.25
N LEU A 445 -22.38 5.42 16.64
CA LEU A 445 -21.33 4.85 15.81
C LEU A 445 -20.94 5.74 14.62
N GLY A 446 -21.90 6.35 13.92
CA GLY A 446 -21.61 7.15 12.72
C GLY A 446 -20.86 8.45 13.02
N TYR A 447 -21.16 9.10 14.14
CA TYR A 447 -20.43 10.30 14.56
C TYR A 447 -19.02 9.95 15.08
N LEU A 448 -18.88 8.86 15.84
CA LEU A 448 -17.57 8.38 16.28
C LEU A 448 -16.66 8.04 15.09
N GLN A 449 -17.20 7.33 14.10
CA GLN A 449 -16.53 7.01 12.85
C GLN A 449 -16.02 8.28 12.16
N GLN A 450 -16.86 9.31 12.05
CA GLN A 450 -16.50 10.60 11.44
C GLN A 450 -15.35 11.30 12.20
N LEU A 451 -15.40 11.33 13.53
CA LEU A 451 -14.36 11.97 14.34
C LEU A 451 -13.00 11.26 14.21
N TRP A 452 -13.02 9.93 14.23
CA TRP A 452 -11.83 9.13 14.01
C TRP A 452 -11.21 9.42 12.63
N SER A 453 -12.02 9.44 11.58
CA SER A 453 -11.60 9.74 10.21
C SER A 453 -10.93 11.09 10.04
N LEU A 454 -11.41 12.10 10.77
CA LEU A 454 -10.77 13.41 10.77
C LEU A 454 -9.38 13.36 11.40
N ALA A 455 -9.22 12.64 12.51
CA ALA A 455 -7.92 12.48 13.15
C ALA A 455 -6.93 11.76 12.24
N GLU A 456 -7.36 10.65 11.61
CA GLU A 456 -6.52 9.90 10.67
C GLU A 456 -6.16 10.71 9.42
N CYS A 457 -7.11 11.50 8.89
CA CYS A 457 -6.81 12.35 7.75
C CYS A 457 -5.76 13.42 8.10
N TYR A 458 -5.85 14.03 9.28
CA TYR A 458 -4.81 14.96 9.74
C TYR A 458 -3.44 14.29 9.84
N HIS A 459 -3.37 13.12 10.46
CA HIS A 459 -2.13 12.37 10.62
C HIS A 459 -1.52 11.95 9.29
N LEU A 460 -2.36 11.58 8.31
CA LEU A 460 -1.95 11.30 6.95
C LEU A 460 -1.37 12.53 6.26
N VAL A 461 -2.00 13.70 6.40
CA VAL A 461 -1.47 14.96 5.87
C VAL A 461 -0.09 15.25 6.47
N LYS A 462 0.10 15.05 7.79
CA LYS A 462 1.40 15.23 8.45
C LYS A 462 2.46 14.24 7.98
N ASP A 463 2.11 12.96 7.78
CA ASP A 463 3.03 11.98 7.20
C ASP A 463 3.41 12.38 5.76
N TYR A 464 2.46 12.88 4.98
CA TYR A 464 2.70 13.36 3.62
C TYR A 464 3.65 14.56 3.58
N GLU A 465 3.49 15.55 4.48
CA GLU A 465 4.42 16.68 4.63
C GLU A 465 5.85 16.20 4.87
N GLN A 466 6.03 15.27 5.81
CA GLN A 466 7.35 14.73 6.16
C GLN A 466 7.95 13.95 4.98
N ARG A 467 7.16 13.09 4.34
CA ARG A 467 7.61 12.15 3.32
C ARG A 467 7.99 12.82 2.01
N PHE A 468 7.24 13.84 1.61
CA PHE A 468 7.45 14.54 0.34
C PHE A 468 8.10 15.91 0.52
N HIS A 469 8.50 16.25 1.75
CA HIS A 469 9.05 17.55 2.12
C HIS A 469 8.17 18.71 1.65
N ILE A 470 6.86 18.55 1.87
CA ILE A 470 5.84 19.56 1.60
C ILE A 470 5.53 20.30 2.90
N GLN A 471 5.24 21.59 2.80
CA GLN A 471 4.69 22.37 3.91
C GLN A 471 3.33 22.92 3.51
N TYR A 472 2.27 22.39 4.12
CA TYR A 472 0.92 22.91 3.94
C TYR A 472 0.71 24.14 4.81
N GLN A 473 0.23 25.22 4.19
CA GLN A 473 -0.08 26.46 4.90
C GLN A 473 -1.47 26.41 5.54
N LEU A 474 -2.38 25.73 4.87
CA LEU A 474 -3.79 25.61 5.26
C LEU A 474 -4.23 24.16 5.22
N LEU A 475 -5.08 23.79 6.17
CA LEU A 475 -5.86 22.57 6.13
C LEU A 475 -7.34 22.92 6.08
N ILE A 476 -8.03 22.29 5.15
CA ILE A 476 -9.47 22.42 4.95
C ILE A 476 -10.09 21.08 5.28
N ARG A 477 -11.18 21.12 6.02
CA ARG A 477 -12.04 19.98 6.27
C ARG A 477 -13.33 20.18 5.51
N ALA A 478 -13.72 19.20 4.71
CA ALA A 478 -15.00 19.19 3.99
C ALA A 478 -15.74 17.86 4.23
N ARG A 479 -17.06 17.91 4.35
CA ARG A 479 -17.90 16.69 4.29
C ARG A 479 -18.38 16.46 2.86
N VAL A 480 -18.44 15.22 2.43
CA VAL A 480 -18.82 14.83 1.06
C VAL A 480 -20.28 15.09 0.70
N ASP A 481 -21.15 15.31 1.69
CA ASP A 481 -22.59 15.54 1.58
C ASP A 481 -22.97 17.02 1.83
N THR A 482 -21.99 17.92 1.89
CA THR A 482 -22.17 19.32 2.29
C THR A 482 -21.76 20.23 1.15
N VAL A 483 -22.71 20.94 0.56
CA VAL A 483 -22.43 22.03 -0.40
C VAL A 483 -22.21 23.30 0.41
N ALA A 484 -20.96 23.62 0.73
CA ALA A 484 -20.67 24.81 1.51
C ALA A 484 -20.87 26.08 0.67
N ARG A 485 -21.64 27.03 1.17
CA ARG A 485 -21.65 28.40 0.63
C ARG A 485 -20.33 29.06 1.05
N MET A 486 -19.39 29.14 0.11
CA MET A 486 -18.05 29.67 0.34
C MET A 486 -17.97 31.15 -0.05
N PRO A 487 -17.18 31.97 0.68
CA PRO A 487 -16.92 33.36 0.30
C PRO A 487 -16.25 33.45 -1.08
N HIS A 488 -16.30 34.61 -1.72
CA HIS A 488 -15.68 34.80 -3.04
C HIS A 488 -14.15 34.56 -3.05
N THR A 489 -13.50 34.74 -1.91
CA THR A 489 -12.07 34.43 -1.68
C THR A 489 -11.85 33.98 -0.24
N PHE A 490 -10.92 33.06 -0.03
CA PHE A 490 -10.46 32.69 1.31
C PHE A 490 -9.34 33.61 1.82
N GLU A 491 -8.70 34.40 0.96
CA GLU A 491 -7.70 35.40 1.35
C GLU A 491 -8.40 36.63 1.94
N ARG A 492 -8.60 36.63 3.27
CA ARG A 492 -9.25 37.72 4.01
C ARG A 492 -8.34 38.29 5.09
N GLN A 493 -8.58 39.54 5.49
CA GLN A 493 -7.80 40.24 6.53
C GLN A 493 -8.56 40.31 7.86
N GLY A 494 -7.87 40.72 8.93
CA GLY A 494 -8.45 40.92 10.25
C GLY A 494 -8.91 39.63 10.92
N ALA A 495 -10.09 39.65 11.56
CA ALA A 495 -10.62 38.53 12.35
C ALA A 495 -10.93 37.26 11.53
N PHE A 496 -10.93 37.34 10.20
CA PHE A 496 -11.19 36.23 9.28
C PHE A 496 -9.95 35.82 8.47
N ASN A 497 -8.75 36.19 8.93
CA ASN A 497 -7.50 35.78 8.29
C ASN A 497 -7.23 34.28 8.50
N VAL A 498 -7.44 33.50 7.45
CA VAL A 498 -7.30 32.03 7.43
C VAL A 498 -5.90 31.52 7.79
N ASN A 499 -4.86 32.37 7.74
CA ASN A 499 -3.51 31.98 8.13
C ASN A 499 -3.32 32.02 9.65
N THR A 500 -4.18 32.72 10.37
CA THR A 500 -4.06 32.95 11.83
C THR A 500 -5.30 32.55 12.61
N THR A 501 -6.42 32.27 11.94
CA THR A 501 -7.70 31.96 12.57
C THR A 501 -8.32 30.69 12.00
N LEU A 502 -8.98 29.93 12.86
CA LEU A 502 -9.82 28.81 12.48
C LEU A 502 -11.21 29.31 12.13
N ILE A 503 -11.65 29.08 10.89
CA ILE A 503 -12.96 29.49 10.38
C ILE A 503 -13.89 28.29 10.33
N ILE A 504 -15.05 28.43 11.00
CA ILE A 504 -16.08 27.39 11.10
C ILE A 504 -17.45 28.01 10.79
N PRO A 505 -18.29 27.38 9.95
CA PRO A 505 -19.64 27.85 9.68
C PRO A 505 -20.53 27.79 10.94
N ARG A 506 -21.54 28.65 10.97
CA ARG A 506 -22.59 28.60 12.00
C ARG A 506 -23.50 27.39 11.76
N ASN A 507 -23.85 26.68 12.82
CA ASN A 507 -24.84 25.62 12.73
C ASN A 507 -26.26 26.21 12.52
N ARG A 508 -26.94 25.76 11.47
CA ARG A 508 -28.28 26.23 11.08
C ARG A 508 -29.35 25.93 12.12
N TYR A 509 -29.34 24.71 12.66
CA TYR A 509 -30.40 24.22 13.56
C TYR A 509 -30.11 24.56 15.02
N PHE A 510 -28.84 24.81 15.36
CA PHE A 510 -28.39 25.10 16.71
C PHE A 510 -27.54 26.37 16.74
N PRO A 511 -28.15 27.54 16.91
CA PRO A 511 -27.47 28.83 16.90
C PRO A 511 -26.26 28.95 17.83
N THR A 512 -26.20 28.14 18.89
CA THR A 512 -25.16 28.11 19.91
C THR A 512 -24.03 27.11 19.65
N ALA A 513 -24.14 26.30 18.59
CA ALA A 513 -23.24 25.20 18.24
C ALA A 513 -22.47 25.49 16.93
N TYR A 514 -21.35 24.78 16.74
CA TYR A 514 -20.58 24.86 15.49
C TYR A 514 -21.07 23.85 14.46
N ASP A 515 -20.98 24.22 13.18
CA ASP A 515 -21.19 23.28 12.09
C ASP A 515 -19.90 22.47 11.90
N ASP A 516 -20.04 21.17 12.10
CA ASP A 516 -18.96 20.23 11.93
C ASP A 516 -18.64 20.03 10.43
N GLY A 517 -19.57 20.35 9.52
CA GLY A 517 -19.62 20.11 8.07
C GLY A 517 -18.53 20.77 7.21
N PHE A 518 -17.87 21.80 7.71
CA PHE A 518 -16.75 22.44 7.02
C PHE A 518 -15.87 23.20 8.02
N ALA A 519 -14.57 23.26 7.79
CA ALA A 519 -13.67 24.17 8.51
C ALA A 519 -12.43 24.46 7.67
N LEU A 520 -11.80 25.63 7.87
CA LEU A 520 -10.46 25.88 7.35
C LEU A 520 -9.63 26.72 8.30
N GLY A 521 -8.32 26.53 8.27
CA GLY A 521 -7.37 27.33 9.03
C GLY A 521 -5.94 26.84 8.86
N PRO A 522 -4.99 27.40 9.62
CA PRO A 522 -3.61 26.92 9.60
C PRO A 522 -3.52 25.52 10.22
N MET A 523 -2.51 24.75 9.80
CA MET A 523 -2.28 23.37 10.25
C MET A 523 -2.34 23.21 11.78
N GLU A 524 -1.71 24.14 12.53
CA GLU A 524 -1.66 24.11 13.99
C GLU A 524 -3.03 24.24 14.65
N LEU A 525 -3.91 25.12 14.14
CA LEU A 525 -5.25 25.26 14.69
C LEU A 525 -6.16 24.12 14.25
N MET A 526 -5.98 23.65 13.01
CA MET A 526 -6.72 22.50 12.50
C MET A 526 -6.35 21.20 13.21
N TYR A 527 -5.17 21.07 13.82
CA TYR A 527 -4.85 19.94 14.71
C TYR A 527 -5.94 19.72 15.77
N HIS A 528 -6.30 20.78 16.49
CA HIS A 528 -7.33 20.71 17.55
C HIS A 528 -8.71 20.39 16.99
N PHE A 529 -9.05 20.92 15.81
CA PHE A 529 -10.30 20.56 15.14
C PHE A 529 -10.30 19.08 14.76
N MET A 530 -9.29 18.61 14.03
CA MET A 530 -9.27 17.30 13.40
C MET A 530 -9.06 16.17 14.40
N THR A 531 -8.26 16.38 15.45
CA THR A 531 -7.89 15.34 16.42
C THR A 531 -8.77 15.28 17.66
N ARG A 532 -9.93 15.98 17.65
CA ARG A 532 -10.90 16.02 18.77
C ARG A 532 -11.43 14.65 19.20
N TRP A 533 -11.27 13.63 18.34
CA TRP A 533 -11.43 12.21 18.65
C TRP A 533 -10.79 11.83 20.00
N TYR A 534 -9.54 12.21 20.23
CA TYR A 534 -8.81 11.85 21.46
C TYR A 534 -9.40 12.51 22.72
N GLY A 535 -10.16 13.59 22.55
CA GLY A 535 -10.86 14.26 23.65
C GLY A 535 -11.99 13.43 24.24
N LEU A 536 -12.49 12.41 23.54
CA LEU A 536 -13.57 11.54 24.01
C LEU A 536 -13.16 10.61 25.17
N ARG A 537 -11.86 10.47 25.43
CA ARG A 537 -11.32 9.72 26.58
C ARG A 537 -11.63 10.33 27.95
N HIS A 538 -12.25 11.51 27.97
CA HIS A 538 -12.64 12.23 29.19
C HIS A 538 -14.09 12.72 29.07
N CYS A 539 -14.89 12.62 30.15
CA CYS A 539 -16.26 13.14 30.14
C CYS A 539 -16.28 14.68 30.01
N PRO A 540 -17.14 15.26 29.15
CA PRO A 540 -17.53 16.66 29.24
C PRO A 540 -18.15 16.94 30.61
N SER A 541 -17.85 18.11 31.18
CA SER A 541 -18.31 18.49 32.52
C SER A 541 -19.84 18.53 32.71
N ASP A 542 -20.61 18.57 31.61
CA ASP A 542 -22.07 18.58 31.63
C ASP A 542 -22.69 17.38 30.89
N ASN A 543 -21.88 16.37 30.55
CA ASN A 543 -22.28 15.18 29.80
C ASN A 543 -22.98 15.45 28.46
N LYS A 544 -22.82 16.63 27.84
CA LYS A 544 -23.39 16.92 26.52
C LYS A 544 -22.43 16.59 25.39
N TYR A 545 -22.81 15.57 24.62
CA TYR A 545 -22.06 15.07 23.46
C TYR A 545 -22.68 15.48 22.11
N GLN A 546 -23.61 16.45 22.11
CA GLN A 546 -24.14 17.01 20.86
C GLN A 546 -22.96 17.51 20.00
N PRO A 547 -22.81 17.06 18.74
CA PRO A 547 -21.61 17.26 17.93
C PRO A 547 -21.06 18.69 17.87
N GLY A 548 -21.92 19.66 17.61
CA GLY A 548 -21.52 21.06 17.47
C GLY A 548 -21.21 21.75 18.80
N ILE A 549 -21.86 21.35 19.89
CA ILE A 549 -21.58 21.83 21.25
C ILE A 549 -20.26 21.24 21.75
N PHE A 550 -20.06 19.94 21.53
CA PHE A 550 -18.81 19.25 21.84
C PHE A 550 -17.62 19.88 21.12
N LEU A 551 -17.74 20.06 19.80
CA LEU A 551 -16.72 20.75 18.99
C LEU A 551 -16.41 22.15 19.51
N LYS A 552 -17.44 22.96 19.77
CA LYS A 552 -17.27 24.32 20.30
C LYS A 552 -16.48 24.34 21.60
N ARG A 553 -16.85 23.50 22.56
CA ARG A 553 -16.16 23.45 23.86
C ARG A 553 -14.75 22.91 23.75
N HIS A 554 -14.55 21.91 22.90
CA HIS A 554 -13.24 21.34 22.66
C HIS A 554 -12.28 22.43 22.16
N LEU A 555 -12.67 23.19 21.15
CA LEU A 555 -11.83 24.22 20.56
C LEU A 555 -11.57 25.41 21.50
N LEU A 556 -12.57 25.84 22.28
CA LEU A 556 -12.43 26.93 23.25
C LEU A 556 -11.38 26.66 24.35
N ARG A 557 -10.94 25.40 24.53
CA ARG A 557 -9.85 25.06 25.45
C ARG A 557 -8.45 25.39 24.90
N PHE A 558 -8.32 25.50 23.59
CA PHE A 558 -7.01 25.57 22.91
C PHE A 558 -6.81 26.84 22.10
N THR A 559 -7.88 27.45 21.60
CA THR A 559 -7.77 28.61 20.70
C THR A 559 -9.01 29.51 20.72
N ASN A 560 -8.83 30.76 20.30
CA ASN A 560 -9.94 31.67 20.00
C ASN A 560 -10.51 31.32 18.62
N VAL A 561 -11.80 31.03 18.57
CA VAL A 561 -12.50 30.65 17.32
C VAL A 561 -13.32 31.83 16.81
N THR A 562 -13.13 32.21 15.55
CA THR A 562 -13.98 33.20 14.87
C THR A 562 -15.05 32.47 14.06
N ILE A 563 -16.32 32.78 14.30
CA ILE A 563 -17.44 32.28 13.49
C ILE A 563 -17.63 33.25 12.32
N ASP A 564 -17.58 32.72 11.10
CA ASP A 564 -17.84 33.50 9.90
C ASP A 564 -19.32 33.41 9.49
N PRO A 565 -20.08 34.52 9.53
CA PRO A 565 -21.49 34.51 9.18
C PRO A 565 -21.73 34.33 7.67
N ASP A 566 -20.74 34.61 6.83
CA ASP A 566 -20.84 34.48 5.36
C ASP A 566 -20.62 33.03 4.89
N MET A 567 -20.14 32.17 5.79
CA MET A 567 -19.98 30.74 5.57
C MET A 567 -21.12 29.96 6.20
N THR A 568 -21.83 29.18 5.39
CA THR A 568 -22.85 28.24 5.86
C THR A 568 -22.57 26.86 5.29
N GLY A 569 -22.44 25.86 6.17
CA GLY A 569 -22.25 24.46 5.79
C GLY A 569 -23.59 23.75 5.60
N ALA A 570 -24.49 23.85 6.58
CA ALA A 570 -25.76 23.13 6.59
C ALA A 570 -26.92 23.76 5.78
N SER A 571 -26.78 24.95 5.19
CA SER A 571 -27.90 25.61 4.48
C SER A 571 -28.30 24.91 3.19
N ASP A 572 -27.34 24.25 2.53
CA ASP A 572 -27.46 23.67 1.19
C ASP A 572 -27.02 22.20 1.18
N ALA A 573 -27.19 21.50 2.31
CA ALA A 573 -27.13 20.04 2.30
C ALA A 573 -28.12 19.52 1.24
N ILE A 574 -27.66 18.58 0.41
CA ILE A 574 -28.46 18.06 -0.71
C ILE A 574 -29.80 17.53 -0.15
N PRO A 575 -30.95 17.87 -0.76
CA PRO A 575 -32.28 17.54 -0.21
C PRO A 575 -32.45 16.04 0.00
N HIS A 576 -32.93 15.65 1.19
CA HIS A 576 -32.95 14.24 1.56
C HIS A 576 -34.21 13.44 1.02
N GLY A 577 -34.14 12.55 -0.01
CA GLY A 577 -35.16 11.50 -0.35
C GLY A 577 -34.74 10.24 -1.20
N PRO A 578 -35.30 9.03 -0.99
CA PRO A 578 -34.77 7.64 -1.22
C PRO A 578 -33.81 7.27 -2.37
N ASN A 579 -33.76 8.06 -3.45
CA ASN A 579 -32.87 7.84 -4.61
C ASN A 579 -31.59 8.66 -4.54
N ASN A 580 -31.61 9.63 -3.66
CA ASN A 580 -30.50 10.41 -3.21
C ASN A 580 -29.60 9.60 -2.19
N CYS A 581 -28.29 9.59 -2.17
CA CYS A 581 -27.46 9.61 -0.95
C CYS A 581 -27.84 10.50 0.27
N HIS A 582 -28.62 11.56 0.27
CA HIS A 582 -28.97 12.53 -0.74
C HIS A 582 -28.00 12.75 -1.90
#